data_AF-A0A533W3C6-F1
#
_entry.id   AF-A0A533W3C6-F1
#
_cell.length_a   1.000
_cell.length_b   1.000
_cell.length_c   1.000
_cell.angle_alpha   90.00
_cell.angle_beta   90.00
_cell.angle_gamma   90.00
#
_symmetry.space_group_name_H-M   'P 1'
#
loop_
_entity.id
_entity.type
_entity.pdbx_description
1 polymer ?
#
loop_
_entity_poly.entity_id
_entity_poly.type
_entity_poly.pdbx_seq_one_letter_code
_entity_poly.pdbx_strand_id
1 'polypeptide(L)'
;MTAPKIERSITTYVVAMALTAALYAVAKGLTSFALTPFGVGQLLIFIFVPAFFAVVSPTLAVAIGAGLGTFLGDVLFLTPAGSTNPALSLVAGVPANFFAFFLFGWFVKRYRSWPAFVAATVSFVTLGNLIAATSLVLFGAALFTPVNYLITNFTPPALILGFTVFWTSTMIPAILIMVPILVRA
;
A
#
# COMPACT_ATOMS: atom_id res chain seq x y z
N MET A 1 -0.78 -6.56 37.06
CA MET A 1 -1.40 -7.70 36.36
C MET A 1 -1.41 -7.41 34.87
N THR A 2 -0.56 -8.07 34.08
CA THR A 2 -0.66 -8.03 32.61
C THR A 2 -1.88 -8.83 32.19
N ALA A 3 -2.81 -8.20 31.47
CA ALA A 3 -3.98 -8.90 30.90
C ALA A 3 -3.54 -10.14 30.10
N PRO A 4 -4.28 -11.26 30.16
CA PRO A 4 -3.96 -12.45 29.40
C PRO A 4 -3.91 -12.12 27.91
N LYS A 5 -2.85 -12.57 27.21
CA LYS A 5 -2.81 -12.54 25.75
C LYS A 5 -3.88 -13.52 25.25
N ILE A 6 -5.02 -13.01 24.82
CA ILE A 6 -6.00 -13.80 24.09
C ILE A 6 -5.34 -14.21 22.77
N GLU A 7 -4.95 -15.48 22.66
CA GLU A 7 -4.49 -16.04 21.39
C GLU A 7 -5.65 -15.99 20.39
N ARG A 8 -5.44 -15.28 19.28
CA ARG A 8 -6.42 -15.23 18.20
C ARG A 8 -6.34 -16.55 17.43
N SER A 9 -7.51 -17.10 17.08
CA SER A 9 -7.58 -18.31 16.26
C SER A 9 -6.94 -18.08 14.88
N ILE A 10 -6.42 -19.15 14.27
CA ILE A 10 -5.93 -19.14 12.87
C ILE A 10 -7.01 -18.59 11.93
N THR A 11 -8.28 -18.92 12.18
CA THR A 11 -9.43 -18.38 11.43
C THR A 11 -9.43 -16.86 11.39
N THR A 12 -9.09 -16.18 12.51
CA THR A 12 -9.05 -14.71 12.56
C THR A 12 -7.97 -14.14 11.64
N TYR A 13 -6.81 -14.80 11.55
CA TYR A 13 -5.73 -14.39 10.64
C TYR A 13 -6.12 -14.60 9.18
N VAL A 14 -6.70 -15.76 8.86
CA VAL A 14 -7.13 -16.08 7.50
C VAL A 14 -8.21 -15.10 7.02
N VAL A 15 -9.22 -14.85 7.85
CA VAL A 15 -10.31 -13.91 7.51
C VAL A 15 -9.77 -12.49 7.33
N ALA A 16 -8.91 -12.00 8.23
CA ALA A 16 -8.32 -10.67 8.11
C ALA A 16 -7.48 -10.53 6.83
N MET A 17 -6.70 -11.55 6.49
CA MET A 17 -5.89 -11.57 5.27
C MET A 17 -6.77 -11.55 4.02
N ALA A 18 -7.78 -12.43 3.95
CA ALA A 18 -8.68 -12.55 2.81
C ALA A 18 -9.52 -11.28 2.60
N LEU A 19 -10.10 -10.72 3.66
CA LEU A 19 -10.88 -9.48 3.58
C LEU A 19 -10.02 -8.29 3.16
N THR A 20 -8.80 -8.17 3.72
CA THR A 20 -7.87 -7.10 3.31
C THR A 20 -7.52 -7.24 1.84
N ALA A 21 -7.19 -8.45 1.37
CA ALA A 21 -6.82 -8.70 -0.01
C ALA A 21 -7.98 -8.39 -0.98
N ALA A 22 -9.17 -8.90 -0.70
CA ALA A 22 -10.34 -8.72 -1.56
C ALA A 22 -10.76 -7.25 -1.64
N LEU A 23 -10.94 -6.60 -0.49
CA LEU A 23 -11.36 -5.20 -0.45
C LEU A 23 -10.30 -4.27 -1.02
N TYR A 24 -9.01 -4.56 -0.79
CA TYR A 24 -7.96 -3.73 -1.36
C TYR A 24 -7.81 -3.91 -2.87
N ALA A 25 -8.02 -5.11 -3.41
CA ALA A 25 -8.06 -5.34 -4.85
C ALA A 25 -9.19 -4.54 -5.51
N VAL A 26 -10.40 -4.58 -4.93
CA VAL A 26 -11.55 -3.79 -5.42
C VAL A 26 -11.27 -2.29 -5.33
N ALA A 27 -10.75 -1.83 -4.19
CA ALA A 27 -10.32 -0.44 -4.00
C ALA A 27 -9.34 0.03 -5.07
N LYS A 28 -8.39 -0.83 -5.48
CA LYS A 28 -7.50 -0.51 -6.60
C LYS A 28 -8.24 -0.45 -7.92
N GLY A 29 -9.17 -1.35 -8.19
CA GLY A 29 -10.02 -1.30 -9.38
C GLY A 29 -10.84 0.00 -9.48
N LEU A 30 -11.32 0.53 -8.35
CA LEU A 30 -12.07 1.79 -8.30
C LEU A 30 -11.24 3.04 -8.65
N THR A 31 -9.91 2.93 -8.69
CA THR A 31 -9.03 4.06 -9.07
C THR A 31 -8.11 3.75 -10.24
N SER A 32 -8.33 2.62 -10.93
CA SER A 32 -7.49 2.20 -12.06
C SER A 32 -7.51 3.13 -13.25
N PHE A 33 -8.56 3.93 -13.40
CA PHE A 33 -8.66 4.96 -14.43
C PHE A 33 -7.85 6.23 -14.08
N ALA A 34 -7.50 6.44 -12.81
CA ALA A 34 -6.79 7.62 -12.35
C ALA A 34 -5.29 7.33 -12.27
N LEU A 35 -4.58 7.51 -13.37
CA LEU A 35 -3.15 7.18 -13.46
C LEU A 35 -2.26 8.14 -12.67
N THR A 36 -1.02 7.73 -12.41
CA THR A 36 0.01 8.67 -11.97
C THR A 36 0.32 9.68 -13.10
N PRO A 37 0.93 10.84 -12.78
CA PRO A 37 1.40 11.80 -13.79
C PRO A 37 2.39 11.20 -14.81
N PHE A 38 2.95 10.03 -14.49
CA PHE A 38 3.94 9.32 -15.31
C PHE A 38 3.35 8.16 -16.10
N GLY A 39 2.02 7.93 -16.05
CA GLY A 39 1.35 6.86 -16.79
C GLY A 39 1.63 5.42 -16.30
N VAL A 40 2.45 5.25 -15.26
CA VAL A 40 2.74 3.95 -14.63
C VAL A 40 2.16 3.95 -13.22
N GLY A 41 1.38 2.91 -12.89
CA GLY A 41 0.62 2.84 -11.64
C GLY A 41 -0.59 3.79 -11.63
N GLN A 42 -1.15 4.01 -10.44
CA GLN A 42 -2.39 4.77 -10.28
C GLN A 42 -2.40 5.64 -9.00
N LEU A 43 -3.43 6.47 -8.89
CA LEU A 43 -3.87 7.14 -7.69
C LEU A 43 -4.43 6.12 -6.69
N LEU A 44 -4.00 6.19 -5.43
CA LEU A 44 -4.31 5.18 -4.41
C LEU A 44 -4.99 5.80 -3.19
N ILE A 45 -6.11 6.51 -3.40
CA ILE A 45 -6.86 7.12 -2.29
C ILE A 45 -7.48 6.08 -1.35
N PHE A 46 -7.88 4.91 -1.84
CA PHE A 46 -8.50 3.85 -1.02
C PHE A 46 -7.50 3.01 -0.23
N ILE A 47 -6.23 3.41 -0.19
CA ILE A 47 -5.20 2.76 0.63
C ILE A 47 -5.51 2.83 2.13
N PHE A 48 -6.48 3.65 2.55
CA PHE A 48 -7.00 3.62 3.90
C PHE A 48 -7.67 2.28 4.28
N VAL A 49 -8.07 1.44 3.31
CA VAL A 49 -8.65 0.11 3.57
C VAL A 49 -7.67 -0.80 4.32
N PRO A 50 -6.47 -1.13 3.77
CA PRO A 50 -5.48 -1.89 4.53
C PRO A 50 -4.98 -1.14 5.78
N ALA A 51 -4.92 0.19 5.77
CA ALA A 51 -4.57 0.97 6.96
C ALA A 51 -5.60 0.74 8.10
N PHE A 52 -6.90 0.81 7.81
CA PHE A 52 -7.97 0.56 8.76
C PHE A 52 -7.86 -0.86 9.34
N PHE A 53 -7.75 -1.88 8.48
CA PHE A 53 -7.56 -3.24 8.95
C PHE A 53 -6.29 -3.39 9.77
N ALA A 54 -5.21 -2.68 9.44
CA ALA A 54 -3.96 -2.74 10.18
C ALA A 54 -4.11 -2.17 11.60
N VAL A 55 -5.08 -1.30 11.86
CA VAL A 55 -5.43 -0.83 13.20
C VAL A 55 -6.23 -1.89 13.97
N VAL A 56 -7.27 -2.48 13.36
CA VAL A 56 -8.26 -3.30 14.09
C VAL A 56 -8.02 -4.83 14.06
N SER A 57 -7.36 -5.33 13.02
CA SER A 57 -7.13 -6.77 12.74
C SER A 57 -5.68 -7.20 13.00
N PRO A 58 -5.29 -8.50 12.97
CA PRO A 58 -3.90 -8.90 13.22
C PRO A 58 -2.95 -8.29 12.19
N THR A 59 -1.88 -7.60 12.64
CA THR A 59 -0.99 -6.82 11.76
C THR A 59 -0.40 -7.66 10.62
N LEU A 60 0.14 -8.84 10.93
CA LEU A 60 0.78 -9.69 9.93
C LEU A 60 -0.19 -10.16 8.85
N ALA A 61 -1.41 -10.58 9.24
CA ALA A 61 -2.45 -11.00 8.30
C ALA A 61 -2.81 -9.86 7.34
N VAL A 62 -2.95 -8.64 7.86
CA VAL A 62 -3.27 -7.46 7.05
C VAL A 62 -2.12 -7.08 6.13
N ALA A 63 -0.87 -7.15 6.58
CA ALA A 63 0.29 -6.87 5.74
C ALA A 63 0.38 -7.84 4.55
N ILE A 64 0.17 -9.14 4.80
CA ILE A 64 0.09 -10.16 3.75
C ILE A 64 -1.09 -9.87 2.83
N GLY A 65 -2.27 -9.61 3.40
CA GLY A 65 -3.48 -9.28 2.64
C GLY A 65 -3.32 -8.03 1.78
N ALA A 66 -2.61 -7.00 2.26
CA ALA A 66 -2.32 -5.80 1.50
C ALA A 66 -1.39 -6.09 0.31
N GLY A 67 -0.36 -6.92 0.50
CA GLY A 67 0.48 -7.41 -0.59
C GLY A 67 -0.34 -8.20 -1.63
N LEU A 68 -1.13 -9.17 -1.19
CA LEU A 68 -1.99 -9.97 -2.08
C LEU A 68 -3.03 -9.12 -2.81
N GLY A 69 -3.70 -8.21 -2.11
CA GLY A 69 -4.66 -7.29 -2.71
C GLY A 69 -4.02 -6.32 -3.70
N THR A 70 -2.77 -5.92 -3.46
CA THR A 70 -1.98 -5.13 -4.41
C THR A 70 -1.76 -5.90 -5.70
N PHE A 71 -1.31 -7.15 -5.61
CA PHE A 71 -1.07 -8.03 -6.75
C PHE A 71 -2.34 -8.31 -7.52
N LEU A 72 -3.41 -8.73 -6.84
CA LEU A 72 -4.71 -8.99 -7.46
C LEU A 72 -5.25 -7.74 -8.15
N GLY A 73 -5.19 -6.57 -7.49
CA GLY A 73 -5.61 -5.32 -8.11
C GLY A 73 -4.80 -4.96 -9.36
N ASP A 74 -3.48 -5.12 -9.30
CA ASP A 74 -2.58 -4.88 -10.44
C ASP A 74 -2.88 -5.81 -11.62
N VAL A 75 -3.05 -7.11 -11.36
CA VAL A 75 -3.31 -8.11 -12.39
C VAL A 75 -4.69 -7.92 -13.01
N LEU A 76 -5.72 -7.70 -12.19
CA LEU A 76 -7.11 -7.69 -12.64
C LEU A 76 -7.54 -6.37 -13.26
N PHE A 77 -6.98 -5.23 -12.81
CA PHE A 77 -7.47 -3.91 -13.20
C PHE A 77 -6.43 -3.03 -13.90
N LEU A 78 -5.19 -2.99 -13.41
CA LEU A 78 -4.17 -2.08 -13.98
C LEU A 78 -3.41 -2.69 -15.16
N THR A 79 -3.21 -4.00 -15.17
CA THR A 79 -2.54 -4.69 -16.27
C THR A 79 -3.36 -4.58 -17.56
N PRO A 80 -4.69 -4.82 -17.57
CA PRO A 80 -5.51 -4.57 -18.75
C PRO A 80 -5.55 -3.10 -19.17
N ALA A 81 -5.39 -2.17 -18.22
CA ALA A 81 -5.29 -0.74 -18.49
C ALA A 81 -3.90 -0.29 -18.98
N GLY A 82 -2.93 -1.20 -19.08
CA GLY A 82 -1.58 -0.91 -19.55
C GLY A 82 -0.74 -0.05 -18.60
N SER A 83 -1.12 0.05 -17.32
CA SER A 83 -0.45 0.92 -16.34
C SER A 83 0.58 0.18 -15.47
N THR A 84 0.57 -1.15 -15.49
CA THR A 84 1.54 -2.02 -14.81
C THR A 84 1.49 -3.41 -15.42
N ASN A 85 2.22 -4.37 -14.85
CA ASN A 85 2.09 -5.78 -15.14
C ASN A 85 2.35 -6.64 -13.88
N PRO A 86 2.11 -7.97 -13.93
CA PRO A 86 2.29 -8.85 -12.77
C PRO A 86 3.72 -8.86 -12.22
N ALA A 87 4.73 -8.81 -13.10
CA ALA A 87 6.13 -8.83 -12.68
C ALA A 87 6.54 -7.57 -11.90
N LEU A 88 6.15 -6.39 -12.40
CA LEU A 88 6.39 -5.12 -11.73
C LEU A 88 5.64 -5.05 -10.38
N SER A 89 4.42 -5.59 -10.32
CA SER A 89 3.66 -5.67 -9.06
C SER A 89 4.42 -6.45 -7.99
N LEU A 90 4.97 -7.63 -8.33
CA LEU A 90 5.69 -8.49 -7.39
C LEU A 90 6.96 -7.85 -6.83
N VAL A 91 7.67 -7.02 -7.60
CA VAL A 91 8.93 -6.41 -7.16
C VAL A 91 8.76 -5.02 -6.52
N ALA A 92 7.68 -4.30 -6.86
CA ALA A 92 7.44 -2.94 -6.39
C ALA A 92 6.22 -2.86 -5.48
N GLY A 93 5.03 -3.14 -6.02
CA GLY A 93 3.77 -2.94 -5.30
C GLY A 93 3.62 -3.83 -4.07
N VAL A 94 3.81 -5.14 -4.23
CA VAL A 94 3.62 -6.15 -3.18
C VAL A 94 4.53 -5.91 -1.97
N PRO A 95 5.87 -5.81 -2.11
CA PRO A 95 6.75 -5.59 -0.97
C PRO A 95 6.50 -4.24 -0.30
N ALA A 96 6.27 -3.18 -1.08
CA ALA A 96 5.97 -1.86 -0.56
C ALA A 96 4.76 -1.85 0.37
N ASN A 97 3.64 -2.44 -0.07
CA ASN A 97 2.41 -2.49 0.73
C ASN A 97 2.57 -3.39 1.95
N PHE A 98 3.25 -4.54 1.81
CA PHE A 98 3.55 -5.41 2.94
C PHE A 98 4.31 -4.66 4.04
N PHE A 99 5.45 -4.04 3.70
CA PHE A 99 6.28 -3.35 4.69
C PHE A 99 5.58 -2.13 5.29
N ALA A 100 4.88 -1.35 4.47
CA ALA A 100 4.11 -0.20 4.94
C ALA A 100 3.11 -0.61 6.04
N PHE A 101 2.24 -1.58 5.76
CA PHE A 101 1.17 -1.95 6.69
C PHE A 101 1.63 -2.83 7.84
N PHE A 102 2.70 -3.59 7.66
CA PHE A 102 3.30 -4.32 8.76
C PHE A 102 3.84 -3.36 9.82
N LEU A 103 4.68 -2.41 9.40
CA LEU A 103 5.31 -1.46 10.33
C LEU A 103 4.28 -0.46 10.88
N PHE A 104 3.38 0.06 10.04
CA PHE A 104 2.27 0.90 10.45
C PHE A 104 1.41 0.22 11.52
N GLY A 105 0.88 -0.97 11.25
CA GLY A 105 -0.01 -1.67 12.17
C GLY A 105 0.69 -2.08 13.47
N TRP A 106 1.97 -2.45 13.40
CA TRP A 106 2.79 -2.72 14.59
C TRP A 106 2.94 -1.48 15.47
N PHE A 107 3.32 -0.34 14.87
CA PHE A 107 3.59 0.90 15.59
C PHE A 107 2.31 1.47 16.23
N VAL A 108 1.21 1.57 15.47
CA VAL A 108 -0.06 2.11 15.97
C VAL A 108 -0.58 1.29 17.15
N LYS A 109 -0.45 -0.04 17.10
CA LYS A 109 -0.86 -0.92 18.21
C LYS A 109 0.09 -0.86 19.40
N ARG A 110 1.37 -0.55 19.19
CA ARG A 110 2.35 -0.48 20.27
C ARG A 110 2.15 0.76 21.14
N TYR A 111 1.84 1.89 20.51
CA TYR A 111 1.78 3.21 21.18
C TYR A 111 0.36 3.73 21.43
N ARG A 112 -0.62 3.35 20.60
CA ARG A 112 -2.06 3.61 20.80
C ARG A 112 -2.42 5.07 21.14
N SER A 113 -1.80 6.03 20.46
CA SER A 113 -2.10 7.45 20.62
C SER A 113 -2.30 8.13 19.27
N TRP A 114 -3.01 9.26 19.26
CA TRP A 114 -3.19 10.04 18.03
C TRP A 114 -1.86 10.49 17.40
N PRO A 115 -0.89 11.04 18.17
CA PRO A 115 0.42 11.39 17.60
C PRO A 115 1.14 10.17 17.03
N ALA A 116 1.03 8.99 17.67
CA ALA A 116 1.63 7.77 17.15
C ALA A 116 0.95 7.30 15.86
N PHE A 117 -0.37 7.44 15.74
CA PHE A 117 -1.10 7.16 14.50
C PHE A 117 -0.66 8.07 13.36
N VAL A 118 -0.55 9.38 13.61
CA VAL A 118 -0.07 10.35 12.61
C VAL A 118 1.37 10.03 12.22
N ALA A 119 2.26 9.82 13.19
CA ALA A 119 3.67 9.50 12.95
C ALA A 119 3.84 8.19 12.17
N ALA A 120 3.06 7.15 12.49
CA ALA A 120 3.08 5.88 11.76
C ALA A 120 2.57 6.07 10.32
N THR A 121 1.49 6.83 10.13
CA THR A 121 0.94 7.13 8.81
C THR A 121 1.98 7.83 7.95
N VAL A 122 2.60 8.89 8.47
CA VAL A 122 3.62 9.65 7.72
C VAL A 122 4.84 8.77 7.45
N SER A 123 5.42 8.14 8.46
CA SER A 123 6.69 7.42 8.31
C SER A 123 6.56 6.17 7.44
N PHE A 124 5.60 5.29 7.74
CA PHE A 124 5.57 3.96 7.12
C PHE A 124 4.85 3.93 5.78
N VAL A 125 3.88 4.82 5.54
CA VAL A 125 3.29 4.97 4.21
C VAL A 125 4.29 5.62 3.27
N THR A 126 5.03 6.65 3.71
CA THR A 126 6.13 7.23 2.93
C THR A 126 7.21 6.20 2.65
N LEU A 127 7.60 5.38 3.64
CA LEU A 127 8.55 4.29 3.44
C LEU A 127 8.05 3.28 2.39
N GLY A 128 6.79 2.87 2.46
CA GLY A 128 6.17 2.01 1.44
C GLY A 128 6.26 2.63 0.05
N ASN A 129 5.89 3.90 -0.09
CA ASN A 129 5.96 4.62 -1.36
C ASN A 129 7.38 4.76 -1.88
N LEU A 130 8.35 4.97 -0.99
CA LEU A 130 9.77 4.99 -1.34
C LEU A 130 10.25 3.62 -1.84
N ILE A 131 9.85 2.53 -1.18
CA ILE A 131 10.14 1.16 -1.63
C ILE A 131 9.53 0.93 -3.03
N ALA A 132 8.25 1.26 -3.22
CA ALA A 132 7.56 1.11 -4.50
C ALA A 132 8.25 1.91 -5.62
N ALA A 133 8.54 3.18 -5.37
CA ALA A 133 9.17 4.07 -6.34
C ALA A 133 10.60 3.62 -6.68
N THR A 134 11.37 3.23 -5.68
CA THR A 134 12.74 2.72 -5.88
C THR A 134 12.72 1.43 -6.69
N SER A 135 11.88 0.45 -6.31
CA SER A 135 11.76 -0.80 -7.05
C SER A 135 11.27 -0.59 -8.48
N LEU A 136 10.30 0.31 -8.69
CA LEU A 136 9.82 0.67 -10.02
C LEU A 136 10.96 1.22 -10.89
N VAL A 137 11.75 2.15 -10.36
CA VAL A 137 12.81 2.78 -11.16
C VAL A 137 13.99 1.85 -11.41
N LEU A 138 14.38 1.03 -10.43
CA LEU A 138 15.52 0.11 -10.56
C LEU A 138 15.22 -1.12 -11.41
N PHE A 139 14.02 -1.70 -11.28
CA PHE A 139 13.67 -2.96 -11.96
C PHE A 139 12.68 -2.76 -13.11
N GLY A 140 11.94 -1.67 -13.13
CA GLY A 140 10.84 -1.47 -14.09
C GLY A 140 11.30 -1.42 -15.53
N ALA A 141 12.49 -0.89 -15.83
CA ALA A 141 13.03 -0.89 -17.19
C ALA A 141 13.15 -2.31 -17.79
N ALA A 142 13.56 -3.28 -16.97
CA ALA A 142 13.69 -4.68 -17.37
C ALA A 142 12.35 -5.43 -17.38
N LEU A 143 11.38 -4.99 -16.57
CA LEU A 143 10.14 -5.74 -16.32
C LEU A 143 8.93 -5.16 -17.03
N PHE A 144 8.93 -3.89 -17.40
CA PHE A 144 7.77 -3.18 -17.95
C PHE A 144 8.21 -2.05 -18.89
N THR A 145 8.10 -2.30 -20.19
CA THR A 145 8.59 -1.42 -21.27
C THR A 145 8.23 0.06 -21.13
N PRO A 146 7.02 0.46 -20.67
CA PRO A 146 6.70 1.88 -20.45
C PRO A 146 7.66 2.62 -19.51
N VAL A 147 8.30 1.92 -18.56
CA VAL A 147 9.29 2.52 -17.65
C VAL A 147 10.55 2.96 -18.40
N ASN A 148 10.92 2.33 -19.52
CA ASN A 148 12.08 2.71 -20.34
C ASN A 148 11.96 4.15 -20.85
N TYR A 149 10.75 4.55 -21.25
CA TYR A 149 10.47 5.93 -21.64
C TYR A 149 10.70 6.89 -20.48
N LEU A 150 10.27 6.54 -19.27
CA LEU A 150 10.45 7.38 -18.09
C LEU A 150 11.94 7.58 -17.75
N ILE A 151 12.73 6.50 -17.68
CA ILE A 151 14.15 6.60 -17.29
C ILE A 151 15.03 7.27 -18.36
N THR A 152 14.54 7.40 -19.58
CA THR A 152 15.23 8.14 -20.66
C THR A 152 14.93 9.64 -20.58
N ASN A 153 13.75 10.03 -20.10
CA ASN A 153 13.30 11.44 -20.04
C ASN A 153 13.49 12.08 -18.66
N PHE A 154 13.67 11.29 -17.62
CA PHE A 154 13.85 11.75 -16.24
C PHE A 154 15.01 11.03 -15.58
N THR A 155 15.72 11.72 -14.68
CA THR A 155 16.77 11.08 -13.89
C THR A 155 16.16 10.11 -12.87
N PRO A 156 16.81 8.98 -12.54
CA PRO A 156 16.29 8.03 -11.56
C PRO A 156 15.92 8.67 -10.20
N PRO A 157 16.73 9.57 -9.60
CA PRO A 157 16.34 10.23 -8.36
C PRO A 157 15.09 11.10 -8.49
N ALA A 158 14.92 11.79 -9.63
CA ALA A 158 13.73 12.62 -9.87
C ALA A 158 12.46 11.76 -9.98
N LEU A 159 12.52 10.60 -10.63
CA LEU A 159 11.40 9.66 -10.68
C LEU A 159 11.08 9.09 -9.29
N ILE A 160 12.10 8.64 -8.54
CA ILE A 160 11.90 8.10 -7.20
C ILE A 160 11.19 9.12 -6.30
N LEU A 161 11.67 10.37 -6.30
CA LEU A 161 11.05 11.45 -5.54
C LEU A 161 9.65 11.79 -6.06
N GLY A 162 9.47 11.90 -7.37
CA GLY A 162 8.19 12.23 -8.00
C GLY A 162 7.09 11.22 -7.66
N PHE A 163 7.36 9.92 -7.81
CA PHE A 163 6.44 8.86 -7.41
C PHE A 163 6.20 8.84 -5.90
N THR A 164 7.25 8.97 -5.09
CA THR A 164 7.13 8.97 -3.62
C THR A 164 6.24 10.12 -3.15
N VAL A 165 6.45 11.34 -3.67
CA VAL A 165 5.66 12.53 -3.32
C VAL A 165 4.22 12.39 -3.82
N PHE A 166 4.02 11.94 -5.06
CA PHE A 166 2.68 11.77 -5.62
C PHE A 166 1.82 10.80 -4.78
N TRP A 167 2.35 9.62 -4.48
CA TRP A 167 1.62 8.65 -3.66
C TRP A 167 1.45 9.13 -2.23
N THR A 168 2.49 9.70 -1.62
CA THR A 168 2.41 10.16 -0.23
C THR A 168 1.40 11.28 -0.04
N SER A 169 1.38 12.26 -0.95
CA SER A 169 0.44 13.39 -0.90
C SER A 169 -1.02 13.00 -1.11
N THR A 170 -1.28 11.89 -1.80
CA THR A 170 -2.65 11.41 -2.06
C THR A 170 -3.12 10.40 -1.02
N MET A 171 -2.21 9.56 -0.51
CA MET A 171 -2.52 8.48 0.43
C MET A 171 -2.64 8.94 1.88
N ILE A 172 -1.71 9.78 2.36
CA ILE A 172 -1.68 10.18 3.77
C ILE A 172 -2.97 10.91 4.18
N PRO A 173 -3.47 11.91 3.44
CA PRO A 173 -4.71 12.58 3.80
C PRO A 173 -5.88 11.60 3.86
N ALA A 174 -5.97 10.68 2.90
CA ALA A 174 -7.04 9.68 2.88
C ALA A 174 -7.01 8.78 4.12
N ILE A 175 -5.83 8.35 4.57
CA ILE A 175 -5.68 7.55 5.80
C ILE A 175 -6.04 8.38 7.03
N LEU A 176 -5.51 9.61 7.15
CA LEU A 176 -5.71 10.47 8.32
C LEU A 176 -7.17 10.89 8.50
N ILE A 177 -7.95 10.96 7.41
CA ILE A 177 -9.38 11.29 7.44
C ILE A 177 -10.21 10.03 7.66
N MET A 178 -10.03 8.99 6.83
CA MET A 178 -10.97 7.86 6.77
C MET A 178 -10.79 6.88 7.92
N VAL A 179 -9.55 6.57 8.33
CA VAL A 179 -9.33 5.55 9.37
C VAL A 179 -9.93 5.97 10.72
N PRO A 180 -9.78 7.21 11.21
CA PRO A 180 -10.42 7.62 12.45
C PRO A 180 -11.95 7.57 12.41
N ILE A 181 -12.56 7.87 11.26
CA ILE A 181 -14.01 7.75 11.06
C ILE A 181 -14.43 6.28 11.18
N LEU A 182 -13.76 5.40 10.44
CA LEU A 182 -14.10 3.97 10.40
C LEU A 182 -13.84 3.24 11.73
N VAL A 183 -12.86 3.68 12.51
CA VAL A 183 -12.57 3.09 13.83
C VAL A 183 -13.63 3.50 14.87
N ARG A 184 -14.36 4.59 14.66
CA ARG A 184 -15.39 5.10 15.58
C ARG A 184 -16.82 4.72 15.19
N ALA A 185 -17.05 4.36 13.93
CA ALA A 185 -18.34 3.90 13.40
C ALA A 185 -18.68 2.49 13.94
#